data_AF-A0AA90SCG5-F1
#
_entry.id   AF-A0AA90SCG5-F1
#
_cell.length_a   1.000
_cell.length_b   1.000
_cell.length_c   1.000
_cell.angle_alpha   90.00
_cell.angle_beta   90.00
_cell.angle_gamma   90.00
#
_symmetry.space_group_name_H-M   'P 1'
#
loop_
_entity.id
_entity.type
_entity.pdbx_description
1 polymer ?
#
loop_
_entity_poly.entity_id
_entity_poly.type
_entity_poly.pdbx_seq_one_letter_code
_entity_poly.pdbx_strand_id
1 'polypeptide(L)'
;MWADKQAGGDDLYTHLRRQGKKYDKRRNDKSTRRQIKNRMSIDERPSVVDDKSRIGDWEIDTVLGKGYSGALVTIVERVMKYTLSAQVD
;
A
#
# COMPACT_ATOMS: atom_id res chain seq x y z
N MET A 1 17.87 6.82 -31.17
CA MET A 1 16.81 6.16 -30.38
C MET A 1 15.51 6.97 -30.32
N TRP A 2 15.41 8.16 -29.70
CA TRP A 2 14.13 8.91 -29.73
C TRP A 2 13.80 9.52 -31.10
N ALA A 3 14.82 10.03 -31.82
CA ALA A 3 14.67 10.51 -33.19
C ALA A 3 14.26 9.38 -34.16
N ASP A 4 14.83 8.19 -33.97
CA ASP A 4 14.48 6.96 -34.70
C ASP A 4 13.02 6.57 -34.47
N LYS A 5 12.56 6.55 -33.21
CA LYS A 5 11.14 6.38 -32.88
C LYS A 5 10.22 7.42 -33.53
N GLN A 6 10.63 8.69 -33.58
CA GLN A 6 9.85 9.76 -34.22
C GLN A 6 9.79 9.60 -35.76
N ALA A 7 10.83 9.02 -36.34
CA ALA A 7 10.89 8.69 -37.77
C ALA A 7 10.16 7.39 -38.14
N GLY A 8 9.50 6.72 -37.19
CA GLY A 8 8.77 5.47 -37.42
C GLY A 8 9.62 4.20 -37.28
N GLY A 9 10.81 4.28 -36.69
CA GLY A 9 11.63 3.11 -36.35
C GLY A 9 10.99 2.28 -35.22
N ASP A 10 11.01 0.96 -35.38
CA ASP A 10 10.13 0.06 -34.63
C ASP A 10 10.63 -0.32 -33.22
N ASP A 11 11.92 -0.67 -33.06
CA ASP A 11 12.32 -1.48 -31.88
C ASP A 11 13.42 -0.93 -30.99
N LEU A 12 14.22 0.05 -31.42
CA LEU A 12 15.35 0.55 -30.62
C LEU A 12 14.93 1.06 -29.22
N TYR A 13 13.74 1.65 -29.10
CA TYR A 13 13.26 2.15 -27.82
C TYR A 13 12.70 1.06 -26.90
N THR A 14 12.33 -0.12 -27.41
CA THR A 14 11.75 -1.24 -26.64
C THR A 14 12.79 -1.97 -25.80
N HIS A 15 14.07 -1.87 -26.18
CA HIS A 15 15.21 -2.39 -25.44
C HIS A 15 15.64 -1.52 -24.25
N LEU A 16 15.08 -0.31 -24.11
CA LEU A 16 15.33 0.52 -22.94
C LEU A 16 14.56 0.01 -21.74
N ARG A 17 15.15 0.17 -20.55
CA ARG A 17 14.53 -0.15 -19.25
C ARG A 17 13.08 0.34 -19.10
N ARG A 18 12.72 1.46 -19.73
CA ARG A 18 11.38 2.08 -19.61
C ARG A 18 10.55 2.00 -20.89
N GLN A 19 11.12 1.54 -22.00
CA GLN A 19 10.39 1.30 -23.25
C GLN A 19 9.59 2.52 -23.76
N GLY A 20 10.05 3.76 -23.51
CA GLY A 20 9.28 4.95 -23.87
C GLY A 20 8.09 5.29 -22.97
N LYS A 21 7.84 4.55 -21.88
CA LYS A 21 6.82 4.90 -20.91
C LYS A 21 7.21 6.19 -20.18
N LYS A 22 6.32 7.20 -20.25
CA LYS A 22 6.48 8.47 -19.53
C LYS A 22 6.62 8.22 -18.03
N TYR A 23 7.35 9.11 -17.35
CA TYR A 23 7.45 9.07 -15.90
C TYR A 23 6.14 9.47 -15.26
N ASP A 24 5.59 8.56 -14.46
CA ASP A 24 4.45 8.86 -13.61
C ASP A 24 4.92 9.70 -12.41
N LYS A 25 4.43 10.93 -12.33
CA LYS A 25 4.81 11.89 -11.28
C LYS A 25 4.42 11.33 -9.91
N ARG A 26 5.26 11.55 -8.88
CA ARG A 26 5.00 11.08 -7.50
C ARG A 26 3.69 11.58 -6.89
N ARG A 27 3.14 12.70 -7.41
CA ARG A 27 1.87 13.31 -6.99
C ARG A 27 0.80 13.21 -8.07
N ASN A 28 0.83 12.15 -8.87
CA ASN A 28 -0.30 11.88 -9.74
C ASN A 28 -1.40 11.27 -8.87
N ASP A 29 -2.48 12.01 -8.64
CA ASP A 29 -3.64 11.56 -7.84
C ASP A 29 -4.29 10.29 -8.43
N LYS A 30 -4.02 10.00 -9.71
CA LYS A 30 -4.45 8.77 -10.40
C LYS A 30 -3.46 7.61 -10.24
N SER A 31 -2.36 7.78 -9.51
CA SER A 31 -1.38 6.71 -9.31
C SER A 31 -1.93 5.71 -8.28
N THR A 32 -2.27 4.52 -8.75
CA THR A 32 -2.63 3.38 -7.88
C THR A 32 -1.44 2.78 -7.14
N ARG A 33 -0.24 3.32 -7.38
CA ARG A 33 0.99 2.90 -6.71
C ARG A 33 0.82 3.10 -5.20
N ARG A 34 0.87 1.98 -4.45
CA ARG A 34 0.74 1.86 -2.97
C ARG A 34 -0.66 1.59 -2.43
N GLN A 35 -1.69 1.41 -3.26
CA GLN A 35 -3.00 1.00 -2.76
C GLN A 35 -3.08 -0.53 -2.61
N ILE A 36 -3.58 -0.99 -1.46
CA ILE A 36 -3.90 -2.40 -1.22
C ILE A 36 -5.08 -2.76 -2.13
N LYS A 37 -4.90 -3.75 -3.01
CA LYS A 37 -5.98 -4.24 -3.88
C LYS A 37 -7.12 -4.79 -3.03
N ASN A 38 -8.35 -4.50 -3.42
CA ASN A 38 -9.56 -4.96 -2.73
C ASN A 38 -9.63 -4.55 -1.25
N ARG A 39 -9.03 -3.42 -0.88
CA ARG A 39 -9.26 -2.85 0.46
C ARG A 39 -10.74 -2.48 0.57
N MET A 40 -11.34 -2.84 1.69
CA MET A 40 -12.66 -2.34 2.09
C MET A 40 -12.44 -1.05 2.88
N SER A 41 -13.21 0.01 2.62
CA SER A 41 -13.16 1.19 3.49
C SER A 41 -13.58 0.80 4.90
N ILE A 42 -13.09 1.53 5.92
CA ILE A 42 -13.57 1.34 7.30
C ILE A 42 -15.07 1.64 7.37
N ASP A 43 -15.56 2.59 6.57
CA ASP A 43 -16.97 2.95 6.49
C ASP A 43 -17.84 1.86 5.84
N GLU A 44 -17.23 0.95 5.07
CA GLU A 44 -17.93 -0.11 4.34
C GLU A 44 -17.89 -1.46 5.07
N ARG A 45 -17.21 -1.54 6.22
CA ARG A 45 -17.09 -2.80 6.95
C ARG A 45 -18.46 -3.25 7.49
N PRO A 46 -18.70 -4.56 7.58
CA PRO A 46 -19.91 -5.07 8.23
C PRO A 46 -20.05 -4.58 9.68
N SER A 47 -21.28 -4.23 10.10
CA SER A 47 -21.55 -3.70 11.45
C SER A 47 -21.07 -4.61 12.59
N VAL A 48 -21.07 -5.92 12.36
CA VAL A 48 -20.60 -6.94 13.33
C VAL A 48 -19.16 -6.69 13.82
N VAL A 49 -18.32 -6.04 13.01
CA VAL A 49 -16.94 -5.69 13.39
C VAL A 49 -16.91 -4.60 14.48
N ASP A 50 -17.87 -3.69 14.45
CA ASP A 50 -18.04 -2.64 15.46
C ASP A 50 -18.79 -3.12 16.70
N ASP A 51 -19.71 -4.06 16.51
CA ASP A 51 -20.41 -4.73 17.62
C ASP A 51 -19.45 -5.56 18.49
N LYS A 52 -18.26 -5.91 17.99
CA LYS A 52 -17.23 -6.70 18.70
C LYS A 52 -17.80 -7.99 19.29
N SER A 53 -18.65 -8.66 18.53
CA SER A 53 -19.35 -9.88 18.96
C SER A 53 -18.76 -11.17 18.39
N ARG A 54 -17.93 -11.09 17.35
CA ARG A 54 -17.32 -12.23 16.64
C ARG A 54 -15.81 -12.30 16.87
N ILE A 55 -15.33 -13.47 17.26
CA ILE A 55 -13.89 -13.75 17.37
C ILE A 55 -13.26 -13.84 15.97
N GLY A 56 -12.07 -13.24 15.83
CA GLY A 56 -11.25 -13.33 14.62
C GLY A 56 -11.20 -12.04 13.80
N ASP A 57 -11.81 -10.96 14.29
CA ASP A 57 -11.62 -9.63 13.74
C ASP A 57 -10.37 -9.00 14.37
N TRP A 58 -9.29 -8.94 13.58
CA TRP A 58 -7.98 -8.43 14.01
C TRP A 58 -7.76 -6.99 13.52
N GLU A 59 -7.25 -6.16 14.42
CA GLU A 59 -6.80 -4.80 14.15
C GLU A 59 -5.27 -4.76 14.19
N ILE A 60 -4.66 -4.12 13.19
CA ILE A 60 -3.20 -4.06 13.05
C ILE A 60 -2.80 -2.60 12.85
N ASP A 61 -2.09 -2.06 13.83
CA ASP A 61 -1.56 -0.71 13.80
C ASP A 61 -0.03 -0.72 13.74
N THR A 62 0.52 0.38 13.24
CA THR A 62 1.97 0.64 13.28
C THR A 62 2.21 2.00 13.91
N VAL A 63 2.85 2.00 15.07
CA VAL A 63 3.24 3.21 15.78
C VAL A 63 4.68 3.55 15.40
N LEU A 64 4.89 4.78 14.91
CA LEU A 64 6.23 5.28 14.57
C LEU A 64 6.80 6.08 15.74
N GLY A 65 8.05 5.78 16.11
CA GLY A 65 8.80 6.53 17.10
C GLY A 65 9.06 7.97 16.64
N LYS A 66 9.18 8.89 17.60
CA LYS A 66 9.50 10.29 17.31
C LYS A 66 10.81 10.37 16.52
N GLY A 67 10.80 11.12 15.41
CA GLY A 67 11.97 11.26 14.56
C GLY A 67 12.32 9.99 13.77
N TYR A 68 11.35 9.08 13.55
CA TYR A 68 11.53 7.82 12.83
C TYR A 68 12.56 6.89 13.51
N SER A 69 12.68 6.96 14.83
CA SER A 69 13.65 6.19 15.63
C SER A 69 13.31 4.70 15.80
N GLY A 70 12.36 4.18 15.02
CA GLY A 70 11.86 2.81 15.11
C GLY A 70 10.35 2.72 14.84
N ALA A 71 9.87 1.50 14.68
CA ALA A 71 8.45 1.19 14.53
C ALA A 71 8.02 0.09 15.50
N LEU A 72 6.79 0.19 16.01
CA LEU A 72 6.14 -0.85 16.82
C LEU A 72 4.88 -1.28 16.07
N VAL A 73 4.76 -2.57 15.78
CA VAL A 73 3.52 -3.14 15.25
C VAL A 73 2.72 -3.71 16.41
N THR A 74 1.42 -3.40 16.42
CA THR A 74 0.45 -3.96 17.37
C THR A 74 -0.64 -4.70 16.62
N ILE A 75 -0.94 -5.92 17.04
CA ILE A 75 -1.97 -6.80 16.48
C ILE A 75 -2.93 -7.15 17.60
N VAL A 76 -4.20 -6.75 17.47
CA VAL A 76 -5.20 -6.85 18.53
C VAL A 76 -6.43 -7.59 18.02
N GLU A 77 -6.83 -8.64 18.73
CA GLU A 77 -8.13 -9.28 18.52
C GLU A 77 -9.23 -8.42 19.18
N ARG A 78 -10.23 -8.00 18.41
CA ARG A 78 -11.16 -6.93 18.84
C ARG A 78 -12.15 -7.35 19.93
N VAL A 79 -12.40 -8.64 20.14
CA VAL A 79 -13.37 -9.14 21.14
C VAL A 79 -12.69 -9.49 22.45
N MET A 80 -11.74 -10.42 22.41
CA MET A 80 -10.94 -10.91 23.54
C MET A 80 -9.90 -9.90 24.03
N LYS A 81 -9.59 -8.89 23.22
CA LYS A 81 -8.50 -7.92 23.49
C LYS A 81 -7.13 -8.56 23.60
N TYR A 82 -6.98 -9.77 23.03
CA TYR A 82 -5.70 -10.44 22.95
C TYR A 82 -4.77 -9.61 22.07
N THR A 83 -3.63 -9.22 22.63
CA THR A 83 -2.73 -8.24 22.02
C THR A 83 -1.35 -8.85 21.85
N LEU A 84 -0.81 -8.75 20.64
CA LEU A 84 0.58 -9.02 20.31
C LEU A 84 1.23 -7.72 19.87
N SER A 85 2.45 -7.48 20.31
CA SER A 85 3.22 -6.29 19.90
C SER A 85 4.67 -6.63 19.71
N ALA A 86 5.27 -6.12 18.64
CA ALA A 86 6.66 -6.38 18.29
C ALA A 86 7.30 -5.13 17.69
N GLN A 87 8.52 -4.81 18.15
CA GLN A 87 9.35 -3.81 17.50
C GLN A 87 9.74 -4.33 16.11
N VAL A 88 9.70 -3.44 15.12
CA VAL A 88 10.11 -3.73 13.75
C VAL A 88 11.33 -2.88 13.45
N ASP A 89 12.40 -3.55 13.07
CA ASP A 89 13.70 -2.97 12.73
C ASP A 89 13.75 -2.44 11.28
#